data_AF-A0A6J4HU44-F1
#
_entry.id   AF-A0A6J4HU44-F1
#
_cell.length_a   1.000
_cell.length_b   1.000
_cell.length_c   1.000
_cell.angle_alpha   90.00
_cell.angle_beta   90.00
_cell.angle_gamma   90.00
#
_symmetry.space_group_name_H-M   'P 1'
#
loop_
_entity.id
_entity.type
_entity.pdbx_description
1 polymer ?
#
loop_
_entity_poly.entity_id
_entity_poly.type
_entity_poly.pdbx_seq_one_letter_code
_entity_poly.pdbx_strand_id
1 'polypeptide(L)' 'MKAKRIKAAGYLLIAMITFALINPLAAHHGWSAYENDNTLELTGVIREAGCSNPHGFVCLQGDDGKGKI' A
#
# COMPACT_ATOMS: atom_id res chain seq x y z
N MET A 1 39.85 23.24 14.10
CA MET A 1 38.78 23.32 13.06
C MET A 1 38.60 22.03 12.24
N LYS A 2 39.65 21.37 11.73
CA LYS A 2 39.54 20.14 10.91
C LYS A 2 38.81 18.98 11.61
N ALA A 3 39.11 18.71 12.88
CA ALA A 3 38.46 17.63 13.63
C ALA A 3 36.94 17.81 13.81
N LYS A 4 36.46 19.05 13.94
CA LYS A 4 35.01 19.36 14.05
C LYS A 4 34.29 19.12 12.72
N ARG A 5 34.97 19.39 11.59
CA ARG A 5 34.47 19.10 10.23
C ARG A 5 34.43 17.60 9.93
N ILE A 6 35.43 16.84 10.37
CA ILE A 6 35.46 15.38 10.22
C ILE A 6 34.34 14.71 11.02
N LYS A 7 34.13 15.14 12.27
CA LYS A 7 33.01 14.65 13.10
C LYS A 7 31.64 14.99 12.48
N ALA A 8 31.47 16.22 11.99
CA ALA A 8 30.24 16.63 11.30
C ALA A 8 29.99 15.80 10.04
N ALA A 9 31.02 15.56 9.22
CA ALA A 9 30.92 14.69 8.05
C ALA A 9 30.57 13.24 8.43
N GLY A 10 31.13 12.72 9.52
CA GLY A 10 30.79 11.40 10.06
C GLY A 10 29.31 11.31 10.48
N TYR A 11 28.79 12.31 11.19
CA TYR A 11 27.37 12.34 11.56
C TYR A 11 26.45 12.44 10.34
N LEU A 12 26.85 13.22 9.34
CA LEU A 12 26.07 13.41 8.11
C LEU A 12 26.04 12.12 7.28
N LEU A 13 27.15 11.38 7.23
CA LEU A 13 27.21 10.05 6.59
C LEU A 13 26.30 9.04 7.30
N ILE A 14 26.31 9.00 8.63
CA ILE A 14 25.43 8.12 9.42
C ILE A 14 23.94 8.48 9.19
N ALA A 15 23.61 9.77 9.16
CA ALA A 15 22.24 10.23 8.87
C ALA A 15 21.77 9.82 7.46
N MET A 16 22.64 9.90 6.45
CA MET A 16 22.30 9.47 5.09
C MET A 16 22.11 7.95 4.98
N ILE A 17 22.95 7.15 5.65
CA ILE A 17 22.82 5.69 5.66
C ILE A 17 21.52 5.27 6.35
N THR A 18 21.22 5.87 7.50
CA THR A 18 19.97 5.59 8.22
C THR A 18 18.74 5.98 7.40
N PHE A 19 18.74 7.14 6.73
CA PHE A 19 17.64 7.55 5.85
C PHE A 19 17.43 6.60 4.67
N ALA A 20 18.51 6.14 4.03
CA ALA A 20 18.43 5.20 2.91
C ALA A 20 17.84 3.84 3.30
N LEU A 21 18.04 3.40 4.54
CA LEU A 21 17.55 2.11 5.06
C LEU A 21 16.07 2.13 5.50
N ILE A 22 15.43 3.31 5.61
CA ILE A 22 14.01 3.43 6.03
C ILE A 22 13.04 3.24 4.85
N ASN A 23 13.49 3.47 3.61
CA ASN A 23 12.64 3.40 2.41
C ASN A 23 11.97 2.03 2.09
N PRO A 24 12.56 0.85 2.38
CA PRO A 24 11.91 -0.41 1.98
C PRO A 24 10.66 -0.77 2.81
N LEU A 25 10.32 -0.01 3.85
CA LEU A 25 9.15 -0.33 4.67
C LEU A 25 7.82 -0.11 3.94
N ALA A 26 7.76 0.85 3.01
CA ALA A 26 6.55 1.11 2.22
C ALA A 26 6.19 -0.03 1.26
N ALA A 27 7.19 -0.81 0.81
CA ALA A 27 6.97 -1.94 -0.08
C ALA A 27 6.52 -3.22 0.65
N HIS A 28 6.70 -3.31 1.98
CA HIS A 28 6.32 -4.48 2.77
C HIS A 28 4.82 -4.54 3.10
N HIS A 29 4.08 -3.46 2.84
CA HIS A 29 2.62 -3.38 3.04
C HIS A 29 1.82 -3.86 1.82
N GLY A 30 2.41 -4.75 1.01
CA GLY A 30 1.71 -5.52 -0.02
C GLY A 30 1.05 -4.67 -1.12
N TRP A 31 1.55 -4.78 -2.34
CA TRP A 31 0.88 -4.26 -3.55
C TRP A 31 -0.57 -4.79 -3.71
N SER A 32 -0.91 -5.89 -3.02
CA SER A 32 -2.23 -6.52 -3.03
C SER A 32 -3.21 -5.97 -1.99
N ALA A 33 -2.82 -4.98 -1.19
CA ALA A 33 -3.76 -4.31 -0.28
C ALA A 33 -4.74 -3.44 -1.09
N TYR A 34 -5.99 -3.38 -0.64
CA TYR A 34 -6.95 -2.43 -1.18
C TYR A 34 -6.55 -1.00 -0.75
N GLU A 35 -6.77 -0.04 -1.64
CA GLU A 35 -6.62 1.38 -1.33
C GLU A 35 -7.75 1.82 -0.38
N ASN A 36 -7.49 1.76 0.93
CA ASN A 36 -8.51 1.98 1.96
C ASN A 36 -9.06 3.41 2.00
N ASP A 37 -8.29 4.38 1.51
CA ASP A 37 -8.69 5.80 1.48
C ASP A 37 -9.54 6.16 0.24
N ASN A 38 -9.74 5.20 -0.68
CA ASN A 38 -10.53 5.40 -1.89
C ASN A 38 -11.77 4.50 -1.88
N THR A 39 -12.91 5.06 -1.46
CA THR A 39 -14.19 4.35 -1.49
C THR A 39 -14.70 4.23 -2.92
N LEU A 40 -14.97 3.00 -3.37
CA LEU A 40 -15.55 2.70 -4.68
C LEU A 40 -17.06 2.43 -4.58
N GLU A 41 -17.84 2.97 -5.51
CA GLU A 41 -19.24 2.60 -5.71
C GLU A 41 -19.32 1.61 -6.87
N LEU A 42 -19.87 0.42 -6.62
CA LEU A 42 -19.99 -0.65 -7.61
C LEU A 42 -21.45 -1.08 -7.75
N THR A 43 -21.95 -1.13 -8.98
CA THR A 43 -23.27 -1.65 -9.33
C THR A 43 -23.15 -2.89 -10.20
N GLY A 44 -24.07 -3.84 -10.07
CA GLY A 44 -24.02 -5.07 -10.85
C GLY A 44 -24.96 -6.16 -10.34
N VAL A 45 -24.83 -7.36 -10.92
CA VAL A 45 -25.60 -8.54 -10.51
C VAL A 45 -24.78 -9.39 -9.56
N ILE A 46 -25.33 -9.72 -8.39
CA ILE A 46 -24.69 -10.67 -7.46
C ILE A 46 -24.75 -12.06 -8.08
N ARG A 47 -23.58 -12.67 -8.31
CA ARG A 47 -23.45 -14.04 -8.83
C ARG A 47 -23.31 -15.07 -7.72
N GLU A 48 -22.66 -14.68 -6.64
CA GLU A 48 -22.47 -15.52 -5.45
C GLU A 48 -22.33 -14.63 -4.22
N ALA A 49 -22.78 -15.10 -3.08
CA ALA A 49 -22.52 -14.49 -1.79
C ALA A 49 -22.42 -15.61 -0.74
N GLY A 50 -21.52 -15.45 0.22
CA GLY A 50 -21.29 -16.47 1.22
C GLY A 50 -20.37 -16.01 2.32
N CYS A 51 -20.01 -16.96 3.18
CA CYS A 51 -19.05 -16.76 4.26
C CYS A 51 -18.09 -17.94 4.25
N SER A 52 -16.79 -17.64 4.23
CA SER A 52 -15.74 -18.63 4.47
C SER A 52 -14.90 -18.15 5.64
N ASN A 53 -14.26 -19.04 6.38
CA ASN A 53 -13.70 -18.69 7.68
C ASN A 53 -12.61 -17.60 7.60
N PRO A 54 -12.70 -16.48 8.34
CA PRO A 54 -13.85 -15.87 9.06
C PRO A 54 -14.55 -14.72 8.29
N HIS A 55 -14.31 -14.58 6.98
CA HIS A 55 -14.75 -13.46 6.15
C HIS A 55 -15.94 -13.78 5.24
N GLY A 56 -16.91 -12.87 5.23
CA GLY A 56 -17.94 -12.82 4.20
C GLY A 56 -17.35 -12.45 2.83
N PHE A 57 -18.00 -12.87 1.76
CA PHE A 57 -17.68 -12.44 0.40
C PHE A 57 -18.94 -12.26 -0.46
N VAL A 58 -18.82 -11.41 -1.48
CA VAL A 58 -19.81 -11.21 -2.55
C VAL A 58 -19.08 -11.19 -3.88
N CYS A 59 -19.47 -12.06 -4.80
CA CYS A 59 -19.02 -12.05 -6.18
C CYS A 59 -20.01 -11.23 -7.01
N LEU A 60 -19.63 -10.00 -7.35
CA LEU A 60 -20.42 -9.11 -8.18
C LEU A 60 -19.99 -9.24 -9.64
N GLN A 61 -20.94 -9.50 -10.53
CA GLN A 61 -20.74 -9.20 -11.94
C GLN A 61 -20.93 -7.70 -12.14
N GLY A 62 -19.84 -6.98 -12.32
CA GLY A 62 -19.87 -5.54 -12.51
C GLY A 62 -20.66 -5.13 -13.75
N ASP A 63 -21.41 -4.05 -13.62
CA ASP A 63 -21.88 -3.24 -14.72
C ASP A 63 -21.08 -1.94 -14.67
N ASP A 64 -20.21 -1.70 -15.67
CA ASP A 64 -19.43 -0.48 -15.76
C ASP A 64 -20.28 0.73 -16.21
N GLY A 65 -21.61 0.55 -16.28
CA GLY A 65 -22.55 1.53 -16.80
C GLY A 65 -22.46 1.68 -18.32
N LYS A 66 -21.64 0.86 -19.01
CA LYS A 66 -21.44 0.90 -20.47
C LYS A 66 -22.00 -0.32 -21.18
N GLY A 67 -22.64 -1.22 -20.44
CA GLY A 67 -23.36 -2.34 -20.99
C GLY A 67 -22.45 -3.51 -21.33
N LYS A 68 -22.72 -4.62 -20.62
CA LYS A 68 -22.25 -5.99 -20.86
C LYS A 68 -20.74 -6.23 -20.71
N ILE A 69 -20.41 -7.06 -19.71
CA ILE A 69 -19.43 -8.12 -19.92
C ILE A 69 -20.10 -9.35 -20.53
#